data_AF-A0A1E5MFS5-F1
#
_entry.id   AF-A0A1E5MFS5-F1
#
_cell.length_a   1.000
_cell.length_b   1.000
_cell.length_c   1.000
_cell.angle_alpha   90.00
_cell.angle_beta   90.00
_cell.angle_gamma   90.00
#
_symmetry.space_group_name_H-M   'P 1'
#
loop_
_entity.id
_entity.type
_entity.pdbx_description
1 polymer ?
#
loop_
_entity_poly.entity_id
_entity_poly.type
_entity_poly.pdbx_seq_one_letter_code
_entity_poly.pdbx_strand_id
1 'polypeptide(L)'
;MWITLLCLFLQVLAQNWTAGPRLPGSTDDVSLGWVTFQARPWIGWTVLTVGSAVGGFVVGVARRGARRWDQDRVLALGLGGVVGVTALVWVLFLVQYEWAFWAVDHGVLHPFMLGDVSITVEYPSHDG
;
A
#
# COMPACT_ATOMS: atom_id res chain seq x y z
N MET A 1 -1.95 -21.21 4.56
CA MET A 1 -0.53 -20.79 4.51
C MET A 1 -0.17 -20.19 3.16
N TRP A 2 -0.26 -20.93 2.04
CA TRP A 2 0.10 -20.42 0.70
C TRP A 2 -0.62 -19.14 0.28
N ILE A 3 -1.93 -19.03 0.53
CA ILE A 3 -2.70 -17.81 0.23
C ILE A 3 -2.18 -16.60 1.02
N THR A 4 -1.83 -16.78 2.30
CA THR A 4 -1.27 -15.71 3.14
C THR A 4 0.08 -15.26 2.62
N LEU A 5 0.95 -16.20 2.21
CA LEU A 5 2.25 -15.88 1.61
C LEU A 5 2.09 -15.14 0.27
N LEU A 6 1.16 -15.59 -0.57
CA LEU A 6 0.82 -14.91 -1.83
C LEU A 6 0.32 -13.49 -1.58
N CYS A 7 -0.57 -13.31 -0.59
CA CYS A 7 -1.09 -11.99 -0.21
C CYS A 7 0.02 -11.07 0.27
N LEU A 8 0.92 -11.54 1.13
CA LEU A 8 2.08 -10.77 1.58
C LEU A 8 2.98 -10.36 0.41
N PHE A 9 3.24 -11.29 -0.52
CA PHE A 9 4.01 -10.98 -1.72
C PHE A 9 3.33 -9.91 -2.59
N LEU A 10 2.02 -10.04 -2.85
CA LEU A 10 1.26 -9.06 -3.63
C LEU A 10 1.18 -7.69 -2.94
N GLN A 11 1.11 -7.66 -1.61
CA GLN A 11 1.15 -6.42 -0.84
C GLN A 11 2.50 -5.71 -0.96
N VAL A 12 3.61 -6.43 -1.04
CA VAL A 12 4.94 -5.83 -1.23
C VAL A 12 5.01 -5.09 -2.57
N LEU A 13 4.42 -5.64 -3.63
CA LEU A 13 4.38 -4.97 -4.94
C LEU A 13 3.61 -3.65 -4.87
N ALA A 14 2.42 -3.66 -4.26
CA ALA A 14 1.60 -2.45 -4.13
C ALA A 14 2.18 -1.40 -3.16
N GLN A 15 3.06 -1.80 -2.23
CA GLN A 15 3.72 -0.86 -1.30
C GLN A 15 5.06 -0.34 -1.82
N ASN A 16 5.64 -1.00 -2.81
CA ASN A 16 6.90 -0.58 -3.42
C ASN A 16 6.61 0.06 -4.78
N TRP A 17 6.34 1.36 -4.75
CA TRP A 17 6.01 2.13 -5.94
C TRP A 17 6.76 3.45 -5.96
N THR A 18 6.89 4.01 -7.15
CA THR A 18 7.49 5.32 -7.36
C THR A 18 6.58 6.17 -8.25
N ALA A 19 6.49 7.47 -7.96
CA ALA A 19 5.82 8.45 -8.81
C ALA A 19 6.74 9.64 -9.04
N GLY A 20 6.71 10.20 -10.24
CA GLY A 20 7.55 11.33 -10.64
C GLY A 20 6.75 12.42 -11.37
N PRO A 21 5.71 13.02 -10.76
CA PRO A 21 5.02 14.16 -11.37
C PRO A 21 5.98 15.31 -11.65
N ARG A 22 5.77 15.96 -12.81
CA ARG A 22 6.47 17.20 -13.18
C ARG A 22 6.02 18.35 -12.29
N LEU A 23 6.90 19.30 -12.04
CA LEU A 23 6.54 20.53 -11.32
C LEU A 23 5.47 21.33 -12.11
N PRO A 24 4.57 22.05 -11.41
CA PRO A 24 3.56 22.90 -12.03
C PRO A 24 4.14 23.83 -13.09
N GLY A 25 3.48 23.92 -14.24
CA GLY A 25 3.92 24.76 -15.35
C GLY A 25 4.97 24.12 -16.27
N SER A 26 5.40 22.89 -15.99
CA SER A 26 6.18 22.11 -16.96
C SER A 26 5.29 21.74 -18.17
N THR A 27 5.85 21.86 -19.36
CA THR A 27 5.23 21.40 -20.61
C THR A 27 5.98 20.18 -21.15
N ASP A 28 5.58 19.68 -22.32
CA ASP A 28 6.33 18.62 -23.00
C ASP A 28 7.67 19.11 -23.56
N ASP A 29 7.79 20.42 -23.83
CA ASP A 29 8.99 21.05 -24.36
C ASP A 29 9.92 21.62 -23.26
N VAL A 30 9.37 22.00 -22.11
CA VAL A 30 10.11 22.64 -21.02
C VAL A 30 9.76 21.98 -19.68
N SER A 31 10.74 21.31 -19.06
CA SER A 31 10.60 20.78 -17.71
C SER A 31 11.15 21.76 -16.68
N LEU A 32 10.32 22.13 -15.71
CA LEU A 32 10.73 22.97 -14.56
C LEU A 32 11.29 22.14 -13.40
N GLY A 33 11.36 20.81 -13.58
CA GLY A 33 11.82 19.84 -12.58
C GLY A 33 10.74 18.84 -12.20
N TRP A 34 11.01 18.04 -11.17
CA TRP A 34 10.22 16.87 -10.82
C TRP A 34 10.07 16.75 -9.30
N VAL A 35 8.97 16.17 -8.86
CA VAL A 35 8.82 15.69 -7.49
C VAL A 35 8.83 14.17 -7.54
N THR A 36 9.81 13.56 -6.90
CA THR A 36 9.94 12.10 -6.81
C THR A 36 9.38 11.61 -5.49
N PHE A 37 8.37 10.75 -5.57
CA PHE A 37 7.82 9.99 -4.47
C PHE A 37 8.33 8.55 -4.56
N GLN A 38 8.85 8.04 -3.45
CA GLN A 38 9.26 6.65 -3.35
C GLN A 38 8.64 6.04 -2.10
N ALA A 39 7.71 5.11 -2.31
CA ALA A 39 7.09 4.33 -1.25
C ALA A 39 7.88 3.04 -1.01
N ARG A 40 7.98 2.66 0.26
CA ARG A 40 8.64 1.44 0.70
C ARG A 40 7.66 0.54 1.46
N PRO A 41 7.88 -0.79 1.45
CA PRO A 41 7.09 -1.71 2.25
C PRO A 41 7.06 -1.29 3.73
N TRP A 42 5.87 -1.03 4.25
CA TRP A 42 5.66 -0.65 5.64
C TRP A 42 5.25 -1.84 6.48
N ILE A 43 5.98 -2.08 7.56
CA ILE A 43 5.79 -3.25 8.42
C ILE A 43 4.39 -3.32 9.05
N GLY A 44 3.69 -2.17 9.19
CA GLY A 44 2.33 -2.11 9.72
C GLY A 44 1.34 -2.98 8.95
N TRP A 45 1.43 -3.02 7.61
CA TRP A 45 0.58 -3.85 6.76
C TRP A 45 0.87 -5.34 6.93
N THR A 46 2.15 -5.70 7.08
CA THR A 46 2.55 -7.08 7.36
C THR A 46 1.99 -7.56 8.69
N VAL A 47 2.08 -6.74 9.74
CA VAL A 47 1.56 -7.05 11.08
C VAL A 47 0.03 -7.23 11.04
N LEU A 48 -0.70 -6.36 10.35
CA LEU A 48 -2.16 -6.47 10.20
C LEU A 48 -2.57 -7.76 9.48
N THR A 49 -1.87 -8.13 8.41
CA THR A 49 -2.16 -9.34 7.63
C THR A 49 -1.88 -10.60 8.44
N VAL A 50 -0.72 -10.65 9.11
CA VAL A 50 -0.36 -11.78 9.98
C VAL A 50 -1.32 -11.87 11.17
N GLY A 51 -1.66 -10.74 11.80
CA GLY A 51 -2.61 -10.67 12.90
C GLY A 51 -4.00 -11.18 12.49
N SER A 52 -4.47 -10.85 11.29
CA SER A 52 -5.74 -11.36 10.76
C SER A 52 -5.71 -12.89 10.58
N ALA A 53 -4.59 -13.43 10.06
CA ALA A 53 -4.41 -14.87 9.89
C ALA A 53 -4.34 -15.61 11.24
N VAL A 54 -3.57 -15.08 12.19
CA VAL A 54 -3.40 -15.67 13.53
C VAL A 54 -4.69 -15.56 14.34
N GLY A 55 -5.40 -14.43 14.28
CA GLY A 55 -6.69 -14.24 14.94
C GLY A 55 -7.73 -15.25 14.46
N GLY A 56 -7.85 -15.45 13.15
CA GLY A 56 -8.72 -16.49 12.58
C GLY A 56 -8.35 -17.89 13.06
N PHE A 57 -7.05 -18.19 13.17
CA PHE A 57 -6.57 -19.47 13.67
C PHE A 57 -6.87 -19.69 15.17
N VAL A 58 -6.60 -18.70 16.02
CA VAL A 58 -6.82 -18.77 17.48
C VAL A 58 -8.31 -18.93 17.79
N VAL A 59 -9.19 -18.19 17.12
CA VAL A 59 -10.65 -18.36 17.26
C VAL A 59 -11.09 -19.77 16.86
N GLY A 60 -10.47 -20.35 15.84
CA GLY A 60 -10.74 -21.73 15.40
C GLY A 60 -10.30 -22.77 16.43
N VAL A 61 -9.13 -22.57 17.06
CA VAL A 61 -8.60 -23.46 18.10
C VAL A 61 -9.40 -23.36 19.40
N ALA A 62 -9.80 -22.15 19.81
CA ALA A 62 -10.58 -21.93 21.03
C ALA A 62 -11.99 -22.55 20.96
N ARG A 63 -12.51 -22.79 19.75
CA ARG A 63 -13.81 -23.46 19.51
C ARG A 63 -13.69 -24.96 19.26
N ARG A 64 -12.55 -25.60 19.59
CA ARG A 64 -12.38 -27.07 19.53
C ARG A 64 -13.44 -27.77 20.39
N GLY A 65 -14.57 -28.11 19.78
CA GLY A 65 -15.77 -28.64 20.42
C GLY A 65 -17.04 -28.38 19.61
N ALA A 66 -17.04 -27.34 18.76
CA ALA A 66 -18.13 -27.08 17.83
C ALA A 66 -18.07 -27.98 16.58
N ARG A 67 -19.24 -28.27 16.00
CA ARG A 67 -19.42 -29.08 14.77
C ARG A 67 -18.42 -28.64 13.68
N ARG A 68 -17.92 -29.58 12.86
CA ARG A 68 -17.03 -29.33 11.69
C ARG A 68 -17.41 -28.08 10.86
N TRP A 69 -18.70 -27.79 10.75
CA TRP A 69 -19.23 -26.64 10.00
C TRP A 69 -18.83 -25.26 10.58
N ASP A 70 -18.61 -25.14 11.88
CA ASP A 70 -18.14 -23.89 12.51
C ASP A 70 -16.65 -23.67 12.28
N GLN A 71 -15.87 -24.75 12.13
CA GLN A 71 -14.43 -24.66 11.90
C GLN A 71 -14.12 -24.12 10.49
N ASP A 72 -14.87 -24.54 9.48
CA ASP A 72 -14.71 -24.05 8.09
C ASP A 72 -15.07 -22.56 7.96
N ARG A 73 -16.12 -22.11 8.65
CA ARG A 73 -16.51 -20.68 8.66
C ARG A 73 -15.45 -19.78 9.30
N VAL A 74 -14.82 -20.24 10.38
CA VAL A 74 -13.78 -19.45 11.07
C VAL A 74 -12.50 -19.36 10.22
N LEU A 75 -12.11 -20.46 9.56
CA LEU A 75 -11.01 -20.44 8.60
C LEU A 75 -11.31 -19.52 7.41
N ALA A 76 -12.55 -19.53 6.90
CA ALA A 76 -12.99 -18.65 5.82
C ALA A 76 -12.94 -17.17 6.23
N LEU A 77 -13.31 -16.82 7.48
CA LEU A 77 -13.21 -15.45 8.00
C LEU A 77 -11.75 -14.97 8.11
N GLY A 78 -10.84 -15.82 8.60
CA GLY A 78 -9.41 -15.50 8.66
C GLY A 78 -8.82 -15.26 7.27
N LEU A 79 -9.18 -16.10 6.29
CA LEU A 79 -8.81 -15.90 4.88
C LEU A 79 -9.43 -14.63 4.29
N GLY A 80 -10.70 -14.37 4.58
CA GLY A 80 -11.39 -13.15 4.16
C GLY A 80 -10.71 -11.89 4.70
N GLY A 81 -10.24 -11.91 5.95
CA GLY A 81 -9.44 -10.83 6.52
C GLY A 81 -8.13 -10.59 5.77
N VAL A 82 -7.36 -11.65 5.50
CA VAL A 82 -6.09 -11.57 4.75
C VAL A 82 -6.30 -11.02 3.32
N VAL A 83 -7.30 -11.52 2.61
CA VAL A 83 -7.64 -11.04 1.26
C VAL A 83 -8.15 -9.60 1.30
N GLY A 84 -9.00 -9.27 2.28
CA GLY A 84 -9.53 -7.92 2.47
C GLY A 84 -8.43 -6.88 2.75
N VAL A 85 -7.48 -7.19 3.63
CA VAL A 85 -6.31 -6.32 3.89
C VAL A 85 -5.49 -6.14 2.61
N THR A 86 -5.30 -7.21 1.84
CA THR A 86 -4.57 -7.14 0.57
C THR A 86 -5.26 -6.22 -0.43
N ALA A 87 -6.57 -6.36 -0.60
CA ALA A 87 -7.35 -5.49 -1.47
C ALA A 87 -7.27 -4.02 -1.03
N LEU A 88 -7.34 -3.76 0.28
CA LEU A 88 -7.20 -2.42 0.84
C LEU A 88 -5.83 -1.79 0.52
N VAL A 89 -4.74 -2.56 0.64
CA VAL A 89 -3.38 -2.08 0.27
C VAL A 89 -3.34 -1.64 -1.20
N TRP A 90 -3.95 -2.40 -2.11
CA TRP A 90 -4.01 -2.05 -3.54
C TRP A 90 -4.85 -0.81 -3.82
N VAL A 91 -5.99 -0.66 -3.15
CA VAL A 91 -6.82 0.56 -3.28
C VAL A 91 -6.04 1.76 -2.79
N LEU A 92 -5.35 1.64 -1.64
CA LEU A 92 -4.54 2.73 -1.10
C LEU A 92 -3.35 3.07 -1.99
N PHE A 93 -2.71 2.09 -2.63
CA PHE A 93 -1.69 2.34 -3.64
C PHE A 93 -2.22 3.24 -4.76
N LEU A 94 -3.33 2.86 -5.40
CA LEU A 94 -3.91 3.64 -6.51
C LEU A 94 -4.28 5.05 -6.06
N VAL A 95 -4.95 5.17 -4.91
CA VAL A 95 -5.36 6.47 -4.35
C VAL A 95 -4.16 7.35 -4.06
N GLN A 96 -3.11 6.81 -3.43
CA GLN A 96 -1.90 7.59 -3.12
C GLN A 96 -1.10 7.97 -4.37
N TYR A 97 -1.06 7.08 -5.36
CA TYR A 97 -0.39 7.35 -6.63
C TYR A 97 -1.05 8.53 -7.34
N GLU A 98 -2.37 8.48 -7.55
CA GLU A 98 -3.13 9.57 -8.18
C GLU A 98 -3.10 10.85 -7.34
N TRP A 99 -3.15 10.73 -6.02
CA TRP A 99 -3.03 11.86 -5.09
C TRP A 99 -1.69 12.58 -5.24
N ALA A 100 -0.58 11.87 -5.43
CA ALA A 100 0.73 12.49 -5.65
C ALA A 100 0.76 13.34 -6.92
N PHE A 101 0.19 12.84 -8.03
CA PHE A 101 0.09 13.61 -9.28
C PHE A 101 -0.81 14.83 -9.12
N TRP A 102 -2.01 14.63 -8.57
CA TRP A 102 -2.95 15.72 -8.37
C TRP A 102 -2.38 16.81 -7.45
N ALA A 103 -1.77 16.44 -6.34
CA ALA A 103 -1.23 17.38 -5.37
C ALA A 103 -0.11 18.23 -5.98
N VAL A 104 0.82 17.60 -6.70
CA VAL A 104 1.90 18.34 -7.35
C VAL A 104 1.36 19.27 -8.42
N ASP A 105 0.42 18.83 -9.26
CA ASP A 105 -0.23 19.67 -10.27
C ASP A 105 -0.90 20.92 -9.66
N HIS A 106 -1.45 20.80 -8.44
CA HIS A 106 -2.06 21.90 -7.70
C HIS A 106 -1.07 22.69 -6.83
N GLY A 107 0.24 22.47 -6.98
CA GLY A 107 1.29 23.22 -6.30
C GLY A 107 1.65 22.74 -4.88
N VAL A 108 1.11 21.60 -4.46
CA VAL A 108 1.43 20.98 -3.16
C VAL A 108 2.60 20.01 -3.34
N LEU A 109 3.82 20.45 -3.01
CA LEU A 109 5.04 19.65 -3.19
C LEU A 109 5.30 18.63 -2.06
N HIS A 110 4.66 18.82 -0.91
CA HIS A 110 4.77 17.92 0.25
C HIS A 110 3.37 17.50 0.71
N PRO A 111 2.61 16.75 -0.12
CA PRO A 111 1.31 16.26 0.28
C PRO A 111 1.43 15.26 1.43
N PHE A 112 0.36 15.14 2.20
CA PHE A 112 0.25 14.05 3.18
C PHE A 112 0.21 12.70 2.46
N MET A 113 1.05 11.76 2.91
CA MET A 113 1.15 10.39 2.38
C MET A 113 1.01 9.39 3.53
N LEU A 114 0.45 8.22 3.26
CA LEU A 114 0.24 7.18 4.26
C LEU A 114 1.31 6.09 4.14
N GLY A 115 2.05 5.86 5.22
CA GLY A 115 3.09 4.84 5.31
C GLY A 115 4.50 5.42 5.20
N ASP A 116 5.44 4.60 4.73
CA ASP A 116 6.83 5.00 4.53
C ASP A 116 7.01 5.50 3.08
N VAL A 117 6.88 6.81 2.90
CA VAL A 117 7.03 7.49 1.60
C VAL A 117 8.03 8.62 1.74
N SER A 118 9.14 8.53 1.00
CA SER A 118 10.10 9.62 0.88
C SER A 118 9.76 10.51 -0.31
N ILE A 119 9.96 11.82 -0.15
CA ILE A 119 9.68 12.84 -1.16
C ILE A 119 10.97 13.63 -1.43
N THR A 120 11.35 13.74 -2.70
CA THR A 120 12.50 14.52 -3.15
C THR A 120 12.04 15.48 -4.25
N VAL A 121 12.40 16.76 -4.15
CA VAL A 121 12.12 17.77 -5.18
C VAL A 121 13.41 18.09 -5.91
N GLU A 122 13.39 17.97 -7.23
CA GLU A 122 14.53 18.25 -8.10
C GLU A 122 14.18 19.38 -9.06
N TYR A 123 15.05 20.39 -9.10
CA TYR A 123 14.96 21.50 -10.05
C TYR A 123 16.03 21.32 -11.12
N PRO A 124 15.78 21.76 -12.37
CA PRO A 124 16.80 21.76 -13.40
C PRO A 124 18.00 22.60 -12.91
N SER A 125 19.20 22.03 -13.02
CA SER A 125 20.42 22.76 -12.67
C SER A 125 20.51 24.03 -13.50
N HIS A 126 20.74 25.17 -12.84
CA HIS A 126 21.10 26.43 -13.49
C HIS A 126 22.57 26.39 -13.92
N ASP A 127 23.01 25.31 -14.56
CA ASP A 127 24.31 25.25 -15.20
C ASP A 127 24.11 25.64 -16.67
N GLY A 128 24.03 26.95 -16.88
CA GLY A 128 24.14 27.59 -18.19
C GLY A 128 25.60 27.83 -18.59
#